data_AF-A0A5C9EPU9-F1
#
_entry.id   AF-A0A5C9EPU9-F1
#
_cell.length_a   1.000
_cell.length_b   1.000
_cell.length_c   1.000
_cell.angle_alpha   90.00
_cell.angle_beta   90.00
_cell.angle_gamma   90.00
#
_symmetry.space_group_name_H-M   'P 1'
#
loop_
_entity.id
_entity.type
_entity.pdbx_description
1 polymer ?
#
loop_
_entity_poly.entity_id
_entity_poly.type
_entity_poly.pdbx_seq_one_letter_code
_entity_poly.pdbx_strand_id
1 'polypeptide(L)'
;MNSPNSNSDLNSRSNPDSAYGSNVFFITSTVDFSFTDSKMRDISYEAFLPEYETFTSKRSQIIMKKDGTNILKFTIESKDITAFRASINDIISFGKIIDNVMVLAKQNF
;
A
#
# COMPACT_ATOMS: atom_id res chain seq x y z
N MET A 1 -61.29 24.95 31.87
CA MET A 1 -61.25 23.53 31.44
C MET A 1 -59.84 23.19 31.04
N ASN A 2 -59.40 22.00 31.42
CA ASN A 2 -58.01 21.53 31.54
C ASN A 2 -57.22 21.43 30.22
N SER A 3 -55.89 21.62 30.35
CA SER A 3 -54.76 21.19 29.49
C SER A 3 -54.86 19.69 29.04
N PRO A 4 -54.06 19.14 28.07
CA PRO A 4 -52.66 19.49 27.77
C PRO A 4 -52.13 19.33 26.32
N ASN A 5 -50.89 19.81 26.21
CA ASN A 5 -49.85 19.65 25.18
C ASN A 5 -49.52 18.18 24.83
N SER A 6 -49.21 17.89 23.56
CA SER A 6 -48.25 16.81 23.22
C SER A 6 -47.67 17.00 21.81
N ASN A 7 -46.46 17.55 21.79
CA ASN A 7 -45.44 17.23 20.77
C ASN A 7 -45.33 15.71 20.62
N SER A 8 -45.57 15.18 19.43
CA SER A 8 -45.00 13.89 19.01
C SER A 8 -45.30 13.63 17.53
N ASP A 9 -44.54 14.23 16.62
CA ASP A 9 -44.33 13.67 15.27
C ASP A 9 -42.97 14.10 14.68
N LEU A 10 -41.99 14.32 15.57
CA LEU A 10 -40.57 14.35 15.23
C LEU A 10 -39.97 13.02 15.71
N ASN A 11 -40.06 11.98 14.88
CA ASN A 11 -39.07 10.88 14.75
C ASN A 11 -39.70 9.63 14.14
N SER A 12 -39.50 9.44 12.84
CA SER A 12 -39.25 8.10 12.27
C SER A 12 -38.91 8.19 10.78
N ARG A 13 -38.01 9.12 10.40
CA ARG A 13 -37.15 8.81 9.25
C ARG A 13 -36.05 7.93 9.79
N SER A 14 -36.27 6.61 9.73
CA SER A 14 -35.20 5.64 9.84
C SER A 14 -34.12 6.07 8.85
N ASN A 15 -32.97 6.48 9.38
CA ASN A 15 -31.82 6.81 8.57
C ASN A 15 -31.43 5.54 7.80
N PRO A 16 -31.61 5.46 6.46
CA PRO A 16 -31.34 4.25 5.70
C PRO A 16 -29.82 3.94 5.65
N ASP A 17 -29.00 4.87 6.12
CA ASP A 17 -27.54 4.77 6.14
C ASP A 17 -27.00 3.73 7.14
N SER A 18 -27.84 3.12 7.99
CA SER A 18 -27.41 2.05 8.91
C SER A 18 -27.40 0.66 8.28
N ALA A 19 -27.83 0.50 7.03
CA ALA A 19 -27.95 -0.81 6.36
C ALA A 19 -26.77 -1.20 5.46
N TYR A 20 -25.77 -0.33 5.28
CA TYR A 20 -24.52 -0.71 4.62
C TYR A 20 -23.55 -1.22 5.67
N GLY A 21 -23.57 -2.54 5.90
CA GLY A 21 -22.42 -3.22 6.52
C GLY A 21 -21.16 -2.76 5.79
N SER A 22 -20.19 -2.22 6.54
CA SER A 22 -18.97 -1.66 5.96
C SER A 22 -18.35 -2.70 5.03
N ASN A 23 -18.37 -2.46 3.72
CA ASN A 23 -17.66 -3.31 2.76
C ASN A 23 -16.17 -3.14 3.03
N VAL A 24 -15.62 -4.02 3.86
CA VAL A 24 -14.18 -4.09 4.12
C VAL A 24 -13.61 -4.99 3.03
N PHE A 25 -13.16 -4.40 1.93
CA PHE A 25 -12.38 -5.12 0.93
C PHE A 25 -10.89 -4.93 1.23
N PHE A 26 -10.10 -5.95 0.90
CA PHE A 26 -8.65 -5.93 1.04
C PHE A 26 -8.03 -6.18 -0.33
N ILE A 27 -6.88 -5.55 -0.59
CA ILE A 27 -6.10 -5.74 -1.80
C ILE A 27 -4.78 -6.38 -1.39
N THR A 28 -4.44 -7.50 -2.01
CA THR A 28 -3.12 -8.10 -1.93
C THR A 28 -2.49 -8.14 -3.31
N SER A 29 -1.20 -7.82 -3.39
CA SER A 29 -0.46 -7.87 -4.65
C SER A 29 0.99 -8.22 -4.38
N THR A 30 1.61 -8.91 -5.34
CA THR A 30 3.04 -9.17 -5.32
C THR A 30 3.68 -8.55 -6.57
N VAL A 31 4.81 -7.86 -6.38
CA VAL A 31 5.63 -7.29 -7.44
C VAL A 31 7.03 -7.86 -7.29
N ASP A 32 7.54 -8.47 -8.36
CA ASP A 32 8.87 -9.08 -8.37
C ASP A 32 9.80 -8.28 -9.28
N PHE A 33 10.89 -7.80 -8.72
CA PHE A 33 12.01 -7.27 -9.51
C PHE A 33 12.99 -8.42 -9.75
N SER A 34 13.16 -8.77 -11.03
CA SER A 34 14.10 -9.80 -11.48
C SER A 34 15.40 -9.16 -11.93
N PHE A 35 16.51 -9.56 -11.32
CA PHE A 35 17.85 -9.04 -11.60
C PHE A 35 18.65 -10.08 -12.37
N THR A 36 19.53 -9.61 -13.26
CA THR A 36 20.48 -10.51 -13.96
C THR A 36 21.64 -10.93 -13.05
N ASP A 37 22.01 -10.06 -12.10
CA ASP A 37 23.08 -10.26 -11.13
C ASP A 37 22.51 -10.18 -9.71
N SER A 38 22.77 -11.21 -8.90
CA SER A 38 22.34 -11.28 -7.51
C SER A 38 22.94 -10.16 -6.65
N LYS A 39 24.12 -9.65 -7.02
CA LYS A 39 24.75 -8.51 -6.37
C LYS A 39 23.92 -7.24 -6.52
N MET A 40 23.32 -7.02 -7.68
CA MET A 40 22.42 -5.86 -7.90
C MET A 40 21.13 -6.00 -7.09
N ARG A 41 20.60 -7.22 -6.97
CA ARG A 41 19.48 -7.52 -6.08
C ARG A 41 19.84 -7.20 -4.63
N ASP A 42 21.01 -7.62 -4.16
CA ASP A 42 21.46 -7.36 -2.78
C ASP A 42 21.68 -5.86 -2.53
N ILE A 43 22.37 -5.15 -3.42
CA ILE A 43 22.55 -3.69 -3.30
C ILE A 43 21.20 -2.97 -3.26
N SER A 44 20.27 -3.35 -4.12
CA SER A 44 18.93 -2.74 -4.16
C SER A 44 18.17 -2.99 -2.87
N TYR A 45 18.21 -4.22 -2.33
CA TYR A 45 17.58 -4.55 -1.05
C TYR A 45 18.15 -3.68 0.09
N GLU A 46 19.46 -3.62 0.23
CA GLU A 46 20.11 -2.86 1.31
C GLU A 46 19.87 -1.35 1.18
N ALA A 47 19.83 -0.83 -0.06
CA ALA A 47 19.57 0.60 -0.30
C ALA A 47 18.14 1.03 0.06
N PHE A 48 17.15 0.14 -0.10
CA PHE A 48 15.74 0.45 0.15
C PHE A 48 15.25 0.09 1.54
N LEU A 49 15.99 -0.79 2.25
CA LEU A 49 15.62 -1.25 3.59
C LEU A 49 15.34 -0.10 4.60
N PRO A 50 16.15 0.98 4.66
CA PRO A 50 15.89 2.07 5.61
C PRO A 50 14.57 2.81 5.35
N GLU A 51 14.25 3.04 4.07
CA GLU A 51 13.01 3.72 3.69
C GLU A 51 11.79 2.85 4.02
N TYR A 52 11.92 1.55 3.78
CA TYR A 52 10.92 0.55 4.13
C TYR A 52 10.65 0.43 5.65
N GLU A 53 11.69 0.47 6.50
CA GLU A 53 11.51 0.42 7.97
C GLU A 53 10.72 1.62 8.51
N THR A 54 10.76 2.75 7.82
CA THR A 54 9.98 3.94 8.18
C THR A 54 8.55 3.93 7.63
N PHE A 55 8.26 3.06 6.65
CA PHE A 55 7.02 3.05 5.88
C PHE A 55 5.99 2.05 6.45
N THR A 56 5.50 2.32 7.66
CA THR A 56 4.38 1.55 8.21
C THR A 56 3.17 2.45 8.43
N SER A 57 2.09 2.16 7.69
CA SER A 57 0.81 2.85 7.85
C SER A 57 -0.26 1.86 8.34
N LYS A 58 -1.30 2.37 9.03
CA LYS A 58 -2.43 1.52 9.47
C LYS A 58 -3.28 0.96 8.32
N ARG A 59 -3.11 1.52 7.11
CA ARG A 59 -3.97 1.31 5.93
C ARG A 59 -3.32 0.44 4.85
N SER A 60 -1.99 0.39 4.79
CA SER A 60 -1.23 -0.42 3.85
C SER A 60 0.10 -0.84 4.47
N GLN A 61 0.51 -2.06 4.15
CA GLN A 61 1.79 -2.66 4.49
C GLN A 61 2.44 -3.14 3.20
N ILE A 62 3.71 -2.81 3.00
CA ILE A 62 4.56 -3.45 2.01
C ILE A 62 5.40 -4.48 2.79
N ILE A 63 5.82 -5.57 2.16
CA ILE A 63 6.77 -6.56 2.67
C ILE A 63 7.83 -6.80 1.61
N MET A 64 9.07 -6.38 1.87
CA MET A 64 10.20 -6.58 0.97
C MET A 64 11.02 -7.79 1.42
N LYS A 65 11.31 -8.71 0.51
CA LYS A 65 12.13 -9.90 0.77
C LYS A 65 13.01 -10.25 -0.43
N LYS A 66 14.20 -10.76 -0.14
CA LYS A 66 15.02 -11.46 -1.13
C LYS A 66 14.41 -12.85 -1.36
N ASP A 67 14.00 -13.13 -2.59
CA ASP A 67 13.41 -14.42 -2.95
C ASP A 67 14.33 -15.15 -3.95
N GLY A 68 14.93 -16.26 -3.51
CA GLY A 68 15.96 -16.94 -4.30
C GLY A 68 17.20 -16.08 -4.59
N THR A 69 17.86 -16.36 -5.72
CA THR A 69 19.16 -15.74 -6.06
C THR A 69 19.01 -14.34 -6.65
N ASN A 70 17.97 -14.11 -7.46
CA ASN A 70 17.89 -12.97 -8.37
C ASN A 70 16.59 -12.18 -8.27
N ILE A 71 15.73 -12.45 -7.28
CA ILE A 71 14.44 -11.78 -7.14
C ILE A 71 14.42 -10.94 -5.86
N LEU A 72 13.98 -9.70 -6.00
CA LEU A 72 13.52 -8.85 -4.91
C LEU A 72 12.00 -8.79 -4.97
N LYS A 73 11.34 -9.39 -3.99
CA LYS A 73 9.89 -9.55 -3.92
C LYS A 73 9.28 -8.51 -3.00
N PHE A 74 8.25 -7.82 -3.48
CA PHE A 74 7.43 -6.89 -2.72
C PHE A 74 6.01 -7.44 -2.62
N THR A 75 5.54 -7.72 -1.41
CA THR A 75 4.14 -8.06 -1.14
C THR A 75 3.44 -6.85 -0.54
N ILE A 76 2.29 -6.47 -1.08
CA ILE A 76 1.50 -5.33 -0.62
C ILE A 76 0.20 -5.88 -0.07
N GLU A 77 -0.16 -5.44 1.13
CA GLU A 77 -1.45 -5.70 1.76
C GLU A 77 -2.09 -4.36 2.09
N SER A 78 -3.29 -4.12 1.57
CA SER A 78 -3.95 -2.81 1.71
C SER A 78 -5.44 -2.94 2.01
N LYS A 79 -5.96 -2.02 2.82
CA LYS A 79 -7.38 -1.97 3.23
C LYS A 79 -8.23 -1.07 2.34
N ASP A 80 -7.61 -0.34 1.42
CA ASP A 80 -8.32 0.51 0.48
C ASP A 80 -7.48 0.81 -0.77
N ILE A 81 -8.14 1.14 -1.87
CA ILE A 81 -7.51 1.36 -3.17
C ILE A 81 -6.55 2.55 -3.20
N THR A 82 -6.77 3.56 -2.35
CA THR A 82 -5.92 4.77 -2.34
C THR A 82 -4.57 4.46 -1.72
N ALA A 83 -4.58 3.74 -0.59
CA ALA A 83 -3.36 3.30 0.09
C ALA A 83 -2.59 2.28 -0.76
N PHE A 84 -3.28 1.35 -1.44
CA PHE A 84 -2.66 0.44 -2.41
C PHE A 84 -1.95 1.20 -3.53
N ARG A 85 -2.62 2.18 -4.15
CA ARG A 85 -2.05 3.00 -5.23
C ARG A 85 -0.78 3.72 -4.78
N ALA A 86 -0.78 4.28 -3.56
CA ALA A 86 0.42 4.91 -3.00
C ALA A 86 1.57 3.91 -2.87
N SER A 87 1.31 2.74 -2.26
CA SER A 87 2.33 1.69 -2.10
C SER A 87 2.92 1.20 -3.43
N ILE A 88 2.09 1.02 -4.47
CA ILE A 88 2.59 0.66 -5.81
C ILE A 88 3.43 1.78 -6.41
N ASN A 89 3.03 3.04 -6.27
CA ASN A 89 3.80 4.17 -6.78
C ASN A 89 5.18 4.28 -6.13
N ASP A 90 5.29 3.98 -4.84
CA ASP A 90 6.57 3.98 -4.12
C ASP A 90 7.49 2.88 -4.69
N ILE A 91 6.98 1.67 -4.88
CA ILE A 91 7.74 0.56 -5.50
C ILE A 91 8.17 0.91 -6.94
N ILE A 92 7.29 1.51 -7.75
CA ILE A 92 7.63 1.94 -9.11
C ILE A 92 8.72 3.02 -9.08
N SER A 93 8.64 3.98 -8.16
CA SER A 93 9.62 5.05 -8.03
C SER A 93 10.99 4.50 -7.65
N PHE A 94 11.01 3.51 -6.74
CA PHE A 94 12.23 2.79 -6.42
C PHE A 94 12.81 2.04 -7.62
N GLY A 95 11.98 1.32 -8.39
CA GLY A 95 12.41 0.66 -9.63
C GLY A 95 13.09 1.61 -10.61
N LYS A 96 12.54 2.82 -10.78
CA LYS A 96 13.16 3.87 -11.63
C LYS A 96 14.53 4.30 -11.12
N ILE A 97 14.73 4.39 -9.80
CA ILE A 97 16.03 4.73 -9.22
C ILE A 97 17.05 3.63 -9.55
N ILE A 98 16.67 2.36 -9.39
CA ILE A 98 17.53 1.23 -9.77
C ILE A 98 17.92 1.31 -11.24
N ASP A 99 16.96 1.50 -12.14
CA ASP A 99 17.22 1.60 -13.58
C ASP A 99 18.21 2.72 -13.91
N ASN A 100 18.02 3.90 -13.32
CA ASN A 100 18.92 5.03 -13.51
C ASN A 100 20.35 4.73 -13.01
N VAL A 101 20.47 4.12 -11.82
CA VAL A 101 21.78 3.72 -11.28
C VAL A 101 22.46 2.69 -12.17
N MET A 102 21.69 1.73 -12.71
CA MET A 102 22.20 0.72 -13.63
C MET A 102 22.72 1.32 -14.94
N VAL A 103 22.07 2.35 -15.46
CA VAL A 103 22.55 3.09 -16.62
C VAL A 103 23.87 3.81 -16.30
N LEU A 104 23.95 4.50 -15.16
CA LEU A 104 25.16 5.21 -14.74
C LEU A 104 26.34 4.27 -14.48
N ALA A 105 26.09 3.11 -13.89
CA ALA A 105 27.13 2.11 -13.64
C ALA A 105 27.73 1.55 -14.94
N LYS A 106 26.92 1.43 -16.00
CA LYS A 106 27.39 0.96 -17.32
C LYS A 106 28.18 2.01 -18.11
N GLN A 107 28.06 3.30 -17.78
CA GLN A 107 28.73 4.39 -18.48
C GLN A 107 30.15 4.69 -17.96
N ASN A 108 30.55 4.07 -16.85
CA ASN A 108 31.83 4.35 -16.16
C ASN A 108 32.84 3.20 -16.23
N PHE A 109 32.66 2.25 -17.15
CA PHE A 109 33.59 1.18 -17.52
C PHE A 109 33.67 1.07 -19.04
#